data_AF-A0A845D961-F1
#
_entry.id   AF-A0A845D961-F1
#
_cell.length_a   1.000
_cell.length_b   1.000
_cell.length_c   1.000
_cell.angle_alpha   90.00
_cell.angle_beta   90.00
_cell.angle_gamma   90.00
#
_symmetry.space_group_name_H-M   'P 1'
#
loop_
_entity.id
_entity.type
_entity.pdbx_description
1 polymer ?
#
loop_
_entity_poly.entity_id
_entity_poly.type
_entity_poly.pdbx_seq_one_letter_code
_entity_poly.pdbx_strand_id
1 'polypeptide(L)'
;MNYLSVFKRTLYATNGFILYTTLVVLGISFFIVVGVSAIFLREIHIADETGNSAVAFLAAESGMERALYEVRKGSTFSACRDANDCTIGTLQNKESLSNGAEYYVTVIEPGYLRWCQSDPDVQYCIRSVGIYRTSSRALETTL
;
A
#
# COMPACT_ATOMS: atom_id res chain seq x y z
N MET A 1 -67.63 24.32 33.40
CA MET A 1 -66.39 23.52 33.21
C MET A 1 -65.40 24.36 32.42
N ASN A 2 -64.24 24.66 33.01
CA ASN A 2 -63.28 25.63 32.45
C ASN A 2 -62.42 24.97 31.38
N TYR A 3 -62.69 25.27 30.10
CA TYR A 3 -61.95 24.76 28.95
C TYR A 3 -60.46 25.18 28.93
N LEU A 4 -60.12 26.28 29.62
CA LEU A 4 -58.75 26.82 29.72
C LEU A 4 -57.77 25.93 30.50
N SER A 5 -58.24 25.18 31.51
CA SER A 5 -57.35 24.31 32.30
C SER A 5 -57.01 23.00 31.57
N VAL A 6 -57.90 22.54 30.69
CA VAL A 6 -57.70 21.35 29.86
C VAL A 6 -56.68 21.63 28.75
N PHE A 7 -56.77 22.80 28.11
CA PHE A 7 -55.88 23.21 27.01
C PHE A 7 -54.43 23.43 27.45
N LYS A 8 -54.22 23.96 28.66
CA LYS A 8 -52.88 24.14 29.24
C LYS A 8 -52.22 22.79 29.56
N ARG A 9 -52.99 21.78 29.95
CA ARG A 9 -52.51 20.43 30.27
C ARG A 9 -52.07 19.67 29.02
N THR A 10 -52.78 19.80 27.90
CA THR A 10 -52.40 19.19 26.62
C THR A 10 -51.13 19.82 26.05
N LEU A 11 -50.95 21.14 26.18
CA LEU A 11 -49.74 21.85 25.73
C LEU A 11 -48.46 21.41 26.45
N TYR A 12 -48.51 21.24 27.77
CA TYR A 12 -47.36 20.72 28.54
C TYR A 12 -47.05 19.24 28.23
N ALA A 13 -48.07 18.43 27.93
CA ALA A 13 -47.88 17.04 27.51
C ALA A 13 -47.26 16.93 26.10
N THR A 14 -47.63 17.81 25.17
CA THR A 14 -47.02 17.87 23.82
C THR A 14 -45.59 18.38 23.82
N ASN A 15 -45.22 19.28 24.73
CA ASN A 15 -43.86 19.83 24.80
C ASN A 15 -42.81 18.76 25.17
N GLY A 16 -43.15 17.81 26.05
CA GLY A 16 -42.28 16.68 26.36
C GLY A 16 -42.07 15.74 25.18
N PHE A 17 -43.11 15.53 24.37
CA PHE A 17 -43.04 14.69 23.17
C PHE A 17 -42.20 15.31 22.05
N ILE A 18 -42.30 16.63 21.85
CA ILE A 18 -41.48 17.36 20.87
C ILE A 18 -40.00 17.32 21.27
N LEU A 19 -39.69 17.44 22.56
CA LEU A 19 -38.32 17.35 23.04
C LEU A 19 -37.75 15.93 22.89
N TYR A 20 -38.55 14.90 23.15
CA TYR A 20 -38.14 13.52 22.94
C TYR A 20 -37.87 13.20 21.46
N THR A 21 -38.77 13.59 20.57
CA THR A 21 -38.64 13.32 19.13
C THR A 21 -37.44 14.04 18.51
N THR A 22 -37.20 15.30 18.87
CA THR A 22 -36.00 16.03 18.42
C THR A 22 -34.71 15.37 18.90
N LEU A 23 -34.67 14.90 20.14
CA LEU A 23 -33.48 14.24 20.71
C LEU A 23 -33.19 12.89 20.03
N VAL A 24 -34.24 12.13 19.70
CA VAL A 24 -34.10 10.88 18.93
C VAL A 24 -33.56 11.15 17.52
N VAL A 25 -34.13 12.13 16.81
CA VAL A 25 -33.69 12.48 15.45
C VAL A 25 -32.24 12.98 15.46
N LEU A 26 -31.89 13.83 16.44
CA LEU A 26 -30.54 14.37 16.58
C LEU A 26 -29.54 13.25 16.92
N GLY A 27 -29.92 12.32 17.79
CA GLY A 27 -29.12 11.12 18.11
C GLY A 27 -28.84 10.25 16.89
N ILE A 28 -29.87 9.92 16.10
CA ILE A 28 -29.71 9.14 14.87
C ILE A 28 -28.78 9.87 13.89
N SER A 29 -28.97 11.17 13.69
CA SER A 29 -28.11 11.97 12.82
C SER A 29 -26.65 11.99 13.28
N PHE A 30 -26.42 12.05 14.60
CA PHE A 30 -25.09 12.03 15.18
C PHE A 30 -24.36 10.70 14.91
N PHE A 31 -25.05 9.57 15.09
CA PHE A 31 -24.47 8.25 14.80
C PHE A 31 -24.10 8.09 13.32
N ILE A 32 -24.90 8.62 12.40
CA ILE A 32 -24.59 8.58 10.97
C ILE A 32 -23.29 9.37 10.69
N VAL A 33 -23.17 10.58 11.23
CA VAL A 33 -21.97 11.43 11.02
C VAL A 33 -20.71 10.77 11.59
N VAL A 34 -20.79 10.21 12.81
CA VAL A 34 -19.66 9.52 13.44
C VAL A 34 -19.29 8.26 12.67
N GLY A 35 -20.28 7.47 12.24
CA GLY A 35 -20.06 6.26 11.45
C GLY A 35 -19.36 6.54 10.13
N VAL A 36 -19.79 7.59 9.42
CA VAL A 36 -19.18 8.02 8.16
C VAL A 36 -17.76 8.54 8.38
N SER A 37 -17.52 9.30 9.44
CA SER A 37 -16.18 9.83 9.77
C SER A 37 -15.15 8.70 10.00
N ALA A 38 -15.55 7.61 10.64
CA ALA A 38 -14.68 6.45 10.87
C ALA A 38 -14.27 5.75 9.56
N ILE A 39 -15.15 5.72 8.55
CA ILE A 39 -14.85 5.15 7.23
C ILE A 39 -13.81 6.02 6.52
N PHE A 40 -14.00 7.34 6.48
CA PHE A 40 -13.06 8.26 5.82
C PHE A 40 -11.65 8.21 6.42
N LEU A 41 -11.51 8.11 7.73
CA LEU A 41 -10.19 8.01 8.38
C LEU A 41 -9.42 6.76 7.94
N ARG A 42 -10.13 5.64 7.72
CA ARG A 42 -9.51 4.41 7.23
C ARG A 42 -9.08 4.52 5.77
N GLU A 43 -9.88 5.18 4.93
CA GLU A 43 -9.55 5.38 3.51
C GLU A 43 -8.30 6.24 3.33
N ILE A 44 -8.08 7.26 4.16
CA ILE A 44 -6.88 8.12 4.11
C ILE A 44 -5.60 7.29 4.33
N HIS A 45 -5.62 6.34 5.26
CA HIS A 45 -4.46 5.49 5.53
C HIS A 45 -4.14 4.57 4.34
N ILE A 46 -5.17 3.98 3.73
CA ILE A 46 -5.04 3.14 2.53
C ILE A 46 -4.51 3.99 1.35
N ALA A 47 -4.98 5.23 1.21
CA ALA A 47 -4.50 6.15 0.17
C ALA A 47 -3.01 6.49 0.33
N ASP A 48 -2.51 6.67 1.56
CA ASP A 48 -1.08 6.91 1.79
C ASP A 48 -0.22 5.67 1.50
N GLU A 49 -0.66 4.48 1.91
CA GLU A 49 0.04 3.22 1.60
C GLU A 49 0.07 2.93 0.09
N THR A 50 -1.00 3.27 -0.64
CA THR A 50 -1.04 3.11 -2.10
C THR A 50 -0.12 4.09 -2.80
N GLY A 51 -0.06 5.35 -2.35
CA GLY A 51 0.91 6.34 -2.85
C GLY A 51 2.36 5.90 -2.61
N ASN A 52 2.68 5.47 -1.38
CA ASN A 52 4.02 4.97 -1.04
C ASN A 52 4.36 3.68 -1.81
N SER A 53 3.37 2.81 -2.04
CA SER A 53 3.53 1.60 -2.86
C SER A 53 3.84 1.92 -4.33
N ALA A 54 3.22 2.95 -4.91
CA ALA A 54 3.50 3.36 -6.28
C ALA A 54 4.95 3.85 -6.44
N VAL A 55 5.44 4.64 -5.47
CA VAL A 55 6.85 5.09 -5.48
C VAL A 55 7.82 3.91 -5.31
N ALA A 56 7.52 2.98 -4.41
CA ALA A 56 8.31 1.75 -4.25
C ALA A 56 8.31 0.90 -5.53
N PHE A 57 7.18 0.83 -6.24
CA PHE A 57 7.08 0.13 -7.52
C PHE A 57 7.94 0.79 -8.62
N LEU A 58 7.89 2.11 -8.76
CA LEU A 58 8.71 2.85 -9.72
C LEU A 58 10.22 2.72 -9.43
N ALA A 59 10.60 2.66 -8.16
CA ALA A 59 11.98 2.38 -7.77
C ALA A 59 12.41 0.95 -8.19
N ALA A 60 11.53 -0.04 -8.02
CA ALA A 60 11.79 -1.41 -8.48
C ALA A 60 11.93 -1.47 -10.02
N GLU A 61 11.08 -0.79 -10.77
CA GLU A 61 11.14 -0.73 -12.23
C GLU A 61 12.45 -0.09 -12.72
N SER A 62 12.88 1.00 -12.07
CA SER A 62 14.15 1.66 -12.37
C SER A 62 15.35 0.71 -12.19
N GLY A 63 15.34 -0.09 -11.13
CA GLY A 63 16.36 -1.10 -10.92
C GLY A 63 16.33 -2.22 -11.97
N MET A 64 15.14 -2.63 -12.39
CA MET A 64 14.98 -3.64 -13.43
C MET A 64 15.56 -3.17 -14.75
N GLU A 65 15.20 -1.96 -15.20
CA GLU A 65 15.74 -1.35 -16.42
C GLU A 65 17.26 -1.24 -16.37
N ARG A 66 17.82 -0.86 -15.21
CA ARG A 66 19.26 -0.77 -15.03
C ARG A 66 19.94 -2.13 -15.18
N ALA A 67 19.37 -3.19 -14.61
CA ALA A 67 19.91 -4.54 -14.76
C ALA A 67 19.80 -5.06 -16.19
N LEU A 68 18.65 -4.87 -16.85
CA LEU A 68 18.46 -5.22 -18.26
C LEU A 68 19.47 -4.51 -19.17
N TYR A 69 19.78 -3.25 -18.87
CA TYR A 69 20.78 -2.49 -19.60
C TYR A 69 22.19 -3.05 -19.45
N GLU A 70 22.58 -3.49 -18.24
CA GLU A 70 23.88 -4.14 -18.00
C GLU A 70 23.94 -5.51 -18.68
N VAL A 71 22.85 -6.29 -18.68
CA VAL A 71 22.77 -7.56 -19.43
C VAL A 71 22.98 -7.32 -20.91
N ARG A 72 22.31 -6.32 -21.48
CA ARG A 72 22.43 -5.96 -22.89
C ARG A 72 23.85 -5.52 -23.27
N LYS A 73 24.60 -4.92 -22.35
CA LYS A 73 26.00 -4.55 -22.56
C LYS A 73 26.96 -5.73 -22.53
N GLY A 74 26.49 -6.93 -22.16
CA GLY A 74 27.35 -8.09 -21.93
C GLY A 74 28.19 -7.95 -20.67
N SER A 75 27.74 -7.16 -19.69
CA SER A 75 28.39 -7.08 -18.38
C SER A 75 28.36 -8.47 -17.74
N THR A 76 29.50 -8.93 -17.23
CA THR A 76 29.57 -10.20 -16.52
C THR A 76 28.98 -10.04 -15.13
N PHE A 77 27.87 -10.71 -14.86
CA PHE A 77 27.35 -10.86 -13.51
C PHE A 77 28.13 -11.97 -12.82
N SER A 78 28.50 -11.78 -11.56
CA SER A 78 29.09 -12.85 -10.77
C SER A 78 28.04 -13.94 -10.55
N ALA A 79 28.23 -15.09 -11.20
CA ALA A 79 27.43 -16.29 -10.97
C ALA A 79 27.55 -16.70 -9.50
N CYS A 80 26.42 -16.84 -8.81
CA CYS A 80 26.43 -17.26 -7.42
C CYS A 80 26.68 -18.76 -7.31
N ARG A 81 27.63 -19.15 -6.46
CA ARG A 81 27.85 -20.56 -6.11
C ARG A 81 26.92 -21.05 -5.00
N ASP A 82 26.55 -20.19 -4.04
CA ASP A 82 25.79 -20.55 -2.83
C ASP A 82 24.68 -19.53 -2.49
N ALA A 83 23.55 -19.99 -1.91
CA ALA A 83 22.37 -19.18 -1.60
C ALA A 83 22.64 -18.15 -0.49
N ASN A 84 23.77 -18.35 0.19
CA ASN A 84 24.27 -17.56 1.28
C ASN A 84 25.48 -16.69 0.85
N ASP A 85 26.01 -16.92 -0.36
CA ASP A 85 27.17 -16.22 -0.96
C ASP A 85 26.81 -15.52 -2.29
N CYS A 86 25.52 -15.42 -2.58
CA CYS A 86 24.98 -14.37 -3.43
C CYS A 86 25.04 -13.05 -2.65
N THR A 87 26.22 -12.46 -2.51
CA THR A 87 26.27 -11.01 -2.78
C THR A 87 26.29 -10.88 -4.29
N ILE A 88 25.07 -11.02 -4.80
CA ILE A 88 24.63 -10.86 -6.18
C ILE A 88 25.47 -9.79 -6.87
N GLY A 89 25.62 -9.85 -8.20
CA GLY A 89 25.80 -8.67 -9.06
C GLY A 89 24.65 -7.67 -8.83
N THR A 90 24.61 -7.13 -7.63
CA THR A 90 23.94 -5.96 -7.21
C THR A 90 24.84 -4.85 -7.76
N LEU A 91 24.24 -3.77 -8.21
CA LEU A 91 24.78 -2.50 -7.76
C LEU A 91 24.74 -2.62 -6.23
N GLN A 92 25.86 -3.05 -5.60
CA GLN A 92 25.94 -3.66 -4.25
C GLN A 92 25.46 -2.78 -3.11
N ASN A 93 25.08 -1.57 -3.45
CA ASN A 93 24.51 -0.60 -2.56
C ASN A 93 23.07 -0.45 -2.99
N LYS A 94 22.15 -0.58 -2.03
CA LYS A 94 20.83 0.01 -2.20
C LYS A 94 21.03 1.40 -2.80
N GLU A 95 20.54 1.59 -4.02
CA GLU A 95 20.70 2.87 -4.68
C GLU A 95 19.56 3.75 -4.22
N SER A 96 19.92 4.83 -3.52
CA SER A 96 18.97 5.85 -3.12
C SER A 96 18.71 6.80 -4.28
N LEU A 97 17.45 6.90 -4.69
CA LEU A 97 16.97 7.92 -5.61
C LEU A 97 16.85 9.26 -4.89
N SER A 98 16.83 10.35 -5.66
CA SER A 98 16.71 11.72 -5.15
C SER A 98 15.42 11.99 -4.36
N ASN A 99 14.40 11.14 -4.52
CA ASN A 99 13.14 11.21 -3.79
C ASN A 99 13.16 10.41 -2.46
N GLY A 100 14.29 9.82 -2.09
CA GLY A 100 14.42 8.99 -0.88
C GLY A 100 13.88 7.56 -1.03
N ALA A 101 13.53 7.13 -2.24
CA ALA A 101 13.27 5.72 -2.53
C ALA A 101 14.59 4.97 -2.71
N GLU A 102 14.60 3.69 -2.40
CA GLU A 102 15.76 2.81 -2.56
C GLU A 102 15.37 1.66 -3.47
N TYR A 103 16.33 1.12 -4.22
CA TYR A 103 16.15 -0.17 -4.87
C TYR A 103 17.40 -1.03 -4.76
N TYR A 104 17.21 -2.34 -4.87
CA TYR A 104 18.30 -3.29 -5.02
C TYR A 104 17.88 -4.37 -6.02
N VAL A 105 18.85 -4.85 -6.80
CA VAL A 105 18.60 -5.79 -7.89
C VAL A 105 19.40 -7.05 -7.69
N THR A 106 18.73 -8.17 -7.92
CA THR A 106 19.26 -9.52 -7.82
C THR A 106 19.26 -10.16 -9.20
N VAL A 107 20.42 -10.52 -9.74
CA VAL A 107 20.56 -11.31 -10.98
C VAL A 107 21.15 -12.67 -10.62
N ILE A 108 20.49 -13.75 -11.03
CA ILE A 108 20.90 -15.13 -10.78
C ILE A 108 20.69 -16.01 -12.03
N GLU A 109 21.34 -17.17 -12.06
CA GLU A 109 21.15 -18.19 -13.10
C GLU A 109 19.91 -19.08 -12.82
N PRO A 110 19.25 -19.60 -13.87
CA PRO A 110 18.10 -20.51 -13.76
C PRO A 110 18.43 -21.77 -12.96
N GLY A 111 17.45 -22.26 -12.19
CA GLY A 111 17.56 -23.48 -11.40
C GLY A 111 18.15 -23.29 -10.00
N TYR A 112 18.54 -22.06 -9.64
CA TYR A 112 19.16 -21.76 -8.36
C TYR A 112 18.16 -21.53 -7.21
N LEU A 113 17.12 -20.71 -7.45
CA LEU A 113 16.08 -20.39 -6.47
C LEU A 113 14.71 -20.89 -6.94
N ARG A 114 13.78 -21.10 -6.00
CA ARG A 114 12.41 -21.57 -6.31
C ARG A 114 11.65 -20.66 -7.30
N TRP A 115 11.91 -19.35 -7.28
CA TRP A 115 11.28 -18.38 -8.18
C TRP A 115 11.97 -18.28 -9.55
N CYS A 116 13.12 -18.94 -9.71
CA CYS A 116 13.95 -18.95 -10.90
C CYS A 116 14.19 -20.41 -11.31
N GLN A 117 13.17 -21.03 -11.94
CA GLN A 117 13.23 -22.43 -12.35
C GLN A 117 14.28 -22.66 -13.44
N SER A 118 14.81 -23.89 -13.48
CA SER A 118 15.69 -24.33 -14.55
C SER A 118 14.90 -24.45 -15.84
N ASP A 119 15.05 -23.49 -16.73
CA ASP A 119 14.45 -23.46 -18.06
C ASP A 119 15.59 -23.36 -19.09
N PRO A 120 15.66 -24.23 -20.11
CA PRO A 120 16.71 -24.20 -21.12
C PRO A 120 16.71 -22.92 -21.98
N ASP A 121 15.59 -22.20 -22.06
CA ASP A 121 15.47 -20.96 -22.83
C ASP A 121 15.75 -19.71 -22.00
N VAL A 122 15.90 -19.85 -20.67
CA VAL A 122 16.24 -18.77 -19.74
C VAL A 122 17.73 -18.79 -19.46
N GLN A 123 18.39 -17.66 -19.63
CA GLN A 123 19.79 -17.44 -19.28
C GLN A 123 19.92 -16.77 -17.90
N TYR A 124 19.00 -15.89 -17.54
CA TYR A 124 19.07 -15.11 -16.29
C TYR A 124 17.69 -14.87 -15.68
N CYS A 125 17.62 -14.90 -14.36
CA CYS A 125 16.49 -14.37 -13.61
C CYS A 125 16.89 -13.11 -12.86
N ILE A 126 16.07 -12.07 -13.04
CA ILE A 126 16.29 -10.75 -12.46
C ILE A 126 15.15 -10.45 -11.51
N ARG A 127 15.49 -10.04 -10.29
CA ARG A 127 14.56 -9.58 -9.28
C ARG A 127 14.96 -8.21 -8.79
N SER A 128 14.13 -7.22 -9.01
CA SER A 128 14.32 -5.86 -8.50
C SER A 128 13.35 -5.58 -7.37
N VAL A 129 13.83 -5.04 -6.26
CA VAL A 129 13.00 -4.67 -5.12
C VAL A 129 13.18 -3.19 -4.84
N GLY A 130 12.08 -2.45 -4.88
CA GLY A 130 12.02 -1.04 -4.54
C GLY A 130 11.38 -0.84 -3.17
N ILE A 131 11.94 0.07 -2.39
CA ILE A 131 11.56 0.40 -1.03
C ILE A 131 11.32 1.90 -0.94
N TYR A 132 10.19 2.29 -0.38
CA TYR A 132 9.92 3.68 -0.03
C TYR A 132 9.13 3.75 1.28
N ARG A 133 9.70 4.42 2.28
CA ARG A 133 9.16 4.49 3.66
C ARG A 133 8.88 3.08 4.22
N THR A 134 7.62 2.73 4.41
CA THR A 134 7.17 1.43 4.95
C THR A 134 6.73 0.44 3.85
N SER A 135 6.69 0.89 2.59
CA SER A 135 6.22 0.09 1.47
C SER A 135 7.39 -0.53 0.70
N SER A 136 7.25 -1.81 0.35
CA SER A 136 8.21 -2.54 -0.49
C SER A 136 7.46 -3.24 -1.62
N ARG A 137 8.01 -3.17 -2.84
CA ARG A 137 7.48 -3.86 -4.02
C ARG A 137 8.61 -4.56 -4.74
N ALA A 138 8.33 -5.76 -5.23
CA ALA A 138 9.30 -6.58 -5.96
C ALA A 138 8.76 -6.88 -7.36
N LEU A 139 9.65 -6.85 -8.34
CA LEU A 139 9.40 -7.21 -9.72
C LEU A 139 10.40 -8.30 -10.11
N GLU A 140 9.92 -9.32 -10.81
CA GLU A 140 10.70 -10.49 -11.21
C GLU A 140 10.51 -10.71 -12.70
N THR A 141 11.61 -10.96 -13.42
CA THR A 141 11.60 -11.27 -14.84
C THR A 141 12.67 -12.32 -15.16
N THR A 142 12.42 -13.11 -16.20
CA THR A 142 13.33 -14.13 -16.72
C THR A 142 13.69 -13.78 -18.15
N LEU A 143 14.98 -13.83 -18.47
CA LEU A 143 15.56 -13.56 -19.79
C LEU A 143 16.14 -14.82 -20.37
#